data_AF-I4GXA8-F1
#
_entry.id   AF-I4GXA8-F1
#
_cell.length_a   1.000
_cell.length_b   1.000
_cell.length_c   1.000
_cell.angle_alpha   90.00
_cell.angle_beta   90.00
_cell.angle_gamma   90.00
#
_symmetry.space_group_name_H-M   'P 1'
#
loop_
_entity.id
_entity.type
_entity.pdbx_description
1 polymer ?
#
loop_
_entity_poly.entity_id
_entity_poly.type
_entity_poly.pdbx_seq_one_letter_code
_entity_poly.pdbx_strand_id
1 'polypeptide(L)' 'MTVAQNSIVELYVIYFNRAPDPAGLQFWSAQDITIEEMAAQFGASPEAK' A
#
# COMPACT_ATOMS: atom_id res chain seq x y z
N MET A 1 7.84 11.19 6.97
CA MET A 1 8.69 10.08 6.47
C MET A 1 7.85 9.38 5.43
N THR A 2 8.20 9.51 4.17
CA THR A 2 7.45 8.92 3.07
C THR A 2 7.57 7.40 3.11
N VAL A 3 6.52 6.72 2.67
CA VAL A 3 6.49 5.27 2.61
C VAL A 3 7.52 4.76 1.59
N ALA A 4 8.32 3.76 1.96
CA ALA A 4 9.26 3.14 1.01
C ALA A 4 8.49 2.26 0.01
N GLN A 5 8.92 2.25 -1.26
CA GLN A 5 8.28 1.42 -2.30
C GLN A 5 8.22 -0.06 -1.92
N ASN A 6 9.25 -0.59 -1.26
CA ASN A 6 9.25 -1.96 -0.75
C ASN A 6 8.14 -2.24 0.24
N SER A 7 7.82 -1.29 1.13
CA SER A 7 6.75 -1.45 2.11
C SER A 7 5.36 -1.43 1.46
N ILE A 8 5.16 -0.66 0.39
CA ILE A 8 3.94 -0.73 -0.42
C ILE A 8 3.78 -2.13 -1.00
N VAL A 9 4.86 -2.71 -1.56
CA VAL A 9 4.84 -4.06 -2.14
C VAL A 9 4.51 -5.11 -1.07
N GLU A 10 5.13 -5.04 0.11
CA GLU A 10 4.84 -5.96 1.22
C GLU A 10 3.37 -5.88 1.63
N LEU A 11 2.81 -4.69 1.80
CA LEU A 11 1.40 -4.51 2.16
C LEU A 11 0.47 -5.06 1.08
N TYR A 12 0.78 -4.89 -0.20
CA TYR A 12 0.01 -5.49 -1.28
C TYR A 12 0.02 -7.03 -1.24
N VAL A 13 1.16 -7.63 -0.93
CA VAL A 13 1.27 -9.08 -0.78
C VAL A 13 0.53 -9.56 0.48
N ILE A 14 0.60 -8.83 1.58
CA ILE A 14 -0.05 -9.20 2.85
C ILE A 14 -1.58 -9.08 2.76
N TYR A 15 -2.11 -7.97 2.24
CA TYR A 15 -3.55 -7.68 2.25
C TYR A 15 -4.30 -8.18 1.01
N PHE A 16 -3.68 -8.11 -0.16
CA PHE A 16 -4.32 -8.48 -1.43
C PHE A 16 -3.79 -9.79 -2.01
N ASN A 17 -2.74 -10.36 -1.41
CA ASN A 17 -2.03 -11.53 -1.92
C ASN A 17 -1.64 -11.37 -3.41
N ARG A 18 -1.35 -10.13 -3.82
CA ARG A 18 -1.04 -9.73 -5.20
C ARG A 18 0.12 -8.74 -5.22
N ALA A 19 0.83 -8.64 -6.35
CA ALA A 19 1.81 -7.58 -6.56
C ALA A 19 1.10 -6.24 -6.86
N PRO A 20 1.61 -5.11 -6.39
CA PRO A 20 1.04 -3.81 -6.71
C PRO A 20 1.20 -3.49 -8.20
N ASP A 21 0.18 -2.86 -8.76
CA ASP A 21 0.25 -2.27 -10.10
C ASP A 21 1.13 -1.01 -10.09
N PRO A 22 1.78 -0.67 -11.23
CA PRO A 22 2.60 0.54 -11.35
C PRO A 22 1.85 1.82 -10.97
N ALA A 23 0.55 1.88 -11.31
CA ALA A 23 -0.32 3.00 -10.96
C ALA A 23 -0.57 3.10 -9.44
N GLY A 24 -0.75 1.96 -8.76
CA GLY A 24 -0.90 1.90 -7.31
C GLY A 24 0.37 2.31 -6.58
N LEU A 25 1.52 1.79 -7.01
CA LEU A 25 2.83 2.19 -6.47
C LEU A 25 3.06 3.69 -6.58
N GLN A 26 2.76 4.30 -7.74
CA GLN A 26 2.89 5.74 -7.93
C GLN A 26 1.91 6.53 -7.07
N PHE A 27 0.65 6.08 -6.97
CA PHE A 27 -0.36 6.71 -6.13
C PHE A 27 0.06 6.74 -4.66
N TRP A 28 0.46 5.61 -4.09
CA TRP A 28 0.88 5.50 -2.69
C TRP A 28 2.23 6.17 -2.43
N SER A 29 3.19 6.07 -3.37
CA SER A 29 4.49 6.74 -3.25
C SER A 29 4.38 8.27 -3.36
N ALA A 30 3.29 8.79 -3.93
CA ALA A 30 3.00 10.22 -3.98
C ALA A 30 2.29 10.73 -2.70
N GLN A 31 1.82 9.84 -1.83
CA GLN A 31 1.20 10.24 -0.57
C GLN A 31 2.24 10.47 0.52
N ASP A 32 2.08 11.56 1.26
CA ASP A 32 2.87 11.85 2.47
C ASP A 32 2.18 11.24 3.70
N ILE A 33 1.99 9.92 3.68
CA ILE A 33 1.41 9.15 4.78
C ILE A 33 2.43 8.15 5.34
N THR A 34 2.19 7.70 6.56
CA THR A 34 3.01 6.66 7.20
C THR A 34 2.59 5.26 6.71
N ILE A 35 3.46 4.26 6.92
CA ILE A 35 3.14 2.85 6.69
C ILE A 35 1.87 2.42 7.44
N GLU A 36 1.68 2.93 8.66
CA GLU A 36 0.55 2.56 9.52
C GLU A 36 -0.77 3.07 8.95
N GLU A 37 -0.83 4.33 8.54
CA GLU A 37 -1.99 4.92 7.87
C GLU A 37 -2.27 4.19 6.54
N MET A 38 -1.23 3.85 5.79
CA MET A 38 -1.37 3.11 4.54
C MET A 38 -1.92 1.69 4.80
N ALA A 39 -1.41 0.98 5.80
CA ALA A 39 -1.89 -0.35 6.18
C ALA A 39 -3.35 -0.30 6.65
N ALA A 40 -3.74 0.74 7.40
CA ALA A 40 -5.13 0.97 7.79
C ALA A 40 -6.04 1.18 6.58
N GLN A 41 -5.61 1.99 5.59
CA GLN A 41 -6.37 2.19 4.35
C GLN A 41 -6.45 0.92 3.49
N PHE A 42 -5.38 0.12 3.43
CA PHE A 42 -5.39 -1.16 2.74
C PHE A 42 -6.40 -2.10 3.37
N GLY A 43 -6.39 -2.26 4.71
CA GLY A 43 -7.35 -3.10 5.43
C GLY A 43 -8.79 -2.57 5.39
N ALA A 44 -8.97 -1.26 5.22
CA ALA A 44 -10.28 -0.64 5.02
C ALA A 44 -10.80 -0.74 3.58
N SER A 45 -9.94 -1.11 2.62
CA SER A 45 -10.34 -1.26 1.22
C SER A 45 -11.24 -2.49 1.07
N PRO A 46 -12.38 -2.40 0.36
CA PRO A 46 -13.28 -3.54 0.13
C PRO A 46 -12.66 -4.66 -0.73
N GLU A 47 -11.48 -4.42 -1.32
CA GLU A 47 -10.68 -5.43 -2.00
C GLU A 47 -9.76 -6.23 -1.06
N ALA A 48 -9.62 -5.82 0.21
CA ALA A 48 -8.81 -6.53 1.19
C ALA A 48 -9.41 -7.91 1.45
N LYS A 49 -8.57 -8.93 1.40
CA LYS A 49 -8.99 -10.34 1.41
C LYS A 49 -9.12 -10.91 2.81
#